data_AF-G9KC55-F1
#
_entry.id   AF-G9KC55-F1
#
_cell.length_a   1.000
_cell.length_b   1.000
_cell.length_c   1.000
_cell.angle_alpha   90.00
_cell.angle_beta   90.00
_cell.angle_gamma   90.00
#
_symmetry.space_group_name_H-M   'P 1'
#
loop_
_entity.id
_entity.type
_entity.pdbx_description
1 polymer ?
#
loop_
_entity_poly.entity_id
_entity_poly.type
_entity_poly.pdbx_seq_one_letter_code
_entity_poly.pdbx_strand_id
1 'polypeptide(L)'
;DEAQPCHLTGDAKCSLRTSALLLQLPEDPLLETLQIRTIRAGRQQQVFRKPCSRAECDTRRDCVAKLVYARLFDWLVSVINSSICADPASWTTFIGLLDVYGFES
;
A
#
# COMPACT_ATOMS: atom_id res chain seq x y z
N ASP A 1 10.66 -4.97 27.65
CA ASP A 1 11.42 -5.23 26.41
C ASP A 1 11.09 -4.12 25.44
N GLU A 2 11.80 -3.01 25.58
CA GLU A 2 11.48 -1.75 24.92
C GLU A 2 11.82 -1.85 23.43
N ALA A 3 10.83 -1.59 22.58
CA ALA A 3 10.98 -1.65 21.13
C ALA A 3 12.07 -0.67 20.66
N GLN A 4 13.29 -1.18 20.48
CA GLN A 4 14.34 -0.42 19.82
C GLN A 4 13.90 -0.11 18.38
N PRO A 5 14.18 1.10 17.86
CA PRO A 5 13.83 1.47 16.49
C PRO A 5 14.44 0.47 15.50
N CYS A 6 13.65 0.05 14.50
CA CYS A 6 14.16 -0.85 13.47
C CYS A 6 15.24 -0.12 12.64
N HIS A 7 16.52 -0.43 12.87
CA HIS A 7 17.61 0.19 12.11
C HIS A 7 17.64 -0.29 10.66
N LEU A 8 17.75 0.67 9.74
CA LEU A 8 17.96 0.40 8.32
C LEU A 8 19.39 -0.11 8.09
N THR A 9 19.53 -1.15 7.26
CA THR A 9 20.83 -1.58 6.72
C THR A 9 21.24 -0.66 5.57
N GLY A 10 22.53 -0.69 5.18
CA GLY A 10 23.08 0.15 4.11
C GLY A 10 22.30 0.04 2.79
N ASP A 11 22.00 -1.19 2.36
CA ASP A 11 21.24 -1.45 1.13
C ASP A 11 19.79 -0.95 1.23
N ALA A 12 19.16 -1.07 2.40
CA ALA A 12 17.80 -0.63 2.62
C ALA A 12 17.65 0.89 2.48
N LYS A 13 18.70 1.67 2.78
CA LYS A 13 18.69 3.12 2.59
C LYS A 13 18.64 3.50 1.10
N CYS A 14 19.36 2.77 0.25
CA CYS A 14 19.30 2.97 -1.19
C CYS A 14 17.89 2.64 -1.72
N SER A 15 17.34 1.48 -1.32
CA SER A 15 15.98 1.07 -1.72
C SER A 15 14.89 2.04 -1.25
N LEU A 16 15.02 2.60 -0.04
CA LEU A 16 14.10 3.63 0.46
C LEU A 16 14.14 4.88 -0.43
N ARG A 17 15.34 5.40 -0.73
CA ARG A 17 15.49 6.57 -1.60
C ARG A 17 14.91 6.34 -2.98
N THR A 18 15.23 5.20 -3.60
CA THR A 18 14.69 4.83 -4.92
C THR A 18 13.18 4.73 -4.87
N SER A 19 12.61 4.09 -3.84
CA SER A 19 11.16 3.97 -3.68
C SER A 19 10.49 5.33 -3.50
N ALA A 20 11.06 6.21 -2.66
CA ALA A 20 10.60 7.57 -2.44
C ALA A 20 10.61 8.38 -3.75
N LEU A 21 11.69 8.30 -4.52
CA LEU A 21 11.81 8.95 -5.82
C LEU A 21 10.75 8.47 -6.82
N LEU A 22 10.60 7.14 -6.98
CA LEU A 22 9.66 6.55 -7.93
C LEU A 22 8.20 6.82 -7.56
N LEU A 23 7.87 6.79 -6.28
CA LEU A 23 6.53 7.09 -5.77
C LEU A 23 6.27 8.60 -5.62
N GLN A 24 7.28 9.45 -5.88
CA GLN A 24 7.23 10.90 -5.70
C GLN A 24 6.83 11.30 -4.28
N LEU A 25 7.40 10.61 -3.29
CA LEU A 25 7.19 10.87 -1.87
C LEU A 25 8.49 11.38 -1.24
N PRO A 26 8.44 12.20 -0.18
CA PRO A 26 9.63 12.55 0.57
C PRO A 26 10.16 11.33 1.36
N GLU A 27 11.50 11.21 1.49
CA GLU A 27 12.15 10.06 2.14
C GLU A 27 11.77 9.94 3.63
N ASP A 28 11.82 11.04 4.39
CA ASP A 28 11.62 11.01 5.84
C ASP A 28 10.19 10.59 6.25
N PRO A 29 9.10 11.15 5.67
CA PRO A 29 7.74 10.72 5.99
C PRO A 29 7.47 9.27 5.58
N LEU A 30 8.06 8.79 4.48
CA LEU A 30 7.94 7.40 4.06
C LEU A 30 8.59 6.47 5.10
N LEU A 31 9.80 6.80 5.54
CA LEU A 31 10.49 6.05 6.58
C LEU A 31 9.75 6.08 7.91
N GLU A 32 9.31 7.27 8.33
CA GLU A 32 8.55 7.47 9.56
C GLU A 32 7.26 6.64 9.56
N THR A 33 6.54 6.59 8.43
CA THR A 33 5.32 5.79 8.29
C THR A 33 5.59 4.29 8.48
N LEU A 34 6.74 3.82 8.01
CA LEU A 34 7.15 2.41 8.18
C LEU A 34 7.59 2.11 9.61
N GLN A 35 8.23 3.06 10.29
CA GLN A 35 8.88 2.83 11.60
C GLN A 35 8.05 3.27 12.80
N ILE A 36 7.11 4.19 12.64
CA ILE A 36 6.39 4.81 13.76
C ILE A 36 4.91 4.48 13.68
N ARG A 37 4.37 3.92 14.77
CA ARG A 37 2.93 3.78 14.99
C ARG A 37 2.41 5.01 15.71
N THR A 38 1.53 5.74 15.04
CA THR A 38 0.74 6.80 15.69
C THR A 38 -0.54 6.21 16.26
N ILE A 39 -0.71 6.33 17.58
CA ILE A 39 -1.87 5.83 18.33
C ILE A 39 -2.62 7.05 18.85
N ARG A 40 -3.90 7.18 18.49
CA ARG A 40 -4.78 8.22 19.02
C ARG A 40 -5.66 7.61 20.11
N ALA A 41 -5.62 8.13 21.33
CA ALA A 41 -6.34 7.56 22.46
C ALA A 41 -6.95 8.62 23.40
N GLY A 42 -8.03 8.22 24.09
CA GLY A 42 -8.74 9.04 25.07
C GLY A 42 -9.71 10.07 24.46
N ARG A 43 -10.57 10.66 25.32
CA ARG A 43 -11.55 11.69 24.92
C ARG A 43 -10.92 13.00 24.46
N GLN A 44 -9.64 13.23 24.76
CA GLN A 44 -8.89 14.43 24.40
C GLN A 44 -7.99 14.24 23.17
N GLN A 45 -8.17 13.17 22.38
CA GLN A 45 -7.42 12.93 21.15
C GLN A 45 -5.89 12.92 21.33
N GLN A 46 -5.38 12.43 22.47
CA GLN A 46 -3.94 12.39 22.71
C GLN A 46 -3.25 11.49 21.67
N VAL A 47 -2.16 12.01 21.09
CA VAL A 47 -1.41 11.36 20.02
C VAL A 47 -0.11 10.79 20.59
N PHE A 48 -0.01 9.46 20.64
CA PHE A 48 1.18 8.75 21.06
C PHE A 48 1.93 8.23 19.84
N ARG A 49 3.25 8.40 19.82
CA ARG A 49 4.12 7.90 18.76
C ARG A 49 4.99 6.80 19.33
N LYS A 50 4.79 5.58 18.85
CA LYS A 50 5.49 4.39 19.32
C LYS A 50 6.35 3.82 18.19
N PRO A 51 7.66 3.59 18.39
CA PRO A 51 8.48 2.84 17.44
C PRO A 51 7.93 1.44 17.22
N CYS A 52 7.95 1.01 15.97
CA CYS A 52 7.60 -0.33 15.55
C CYS A 52 8.77 -1.29 15.77
N SER A 53 8.43 -2.51 16.19
CA SER A 53 9.36 -3.64 16.15
C SER A 53 9.76 -3.95 14.70
N ARG A 54 10.86 -4.69 14.51
CA ARG A 54 11.32 -5.12 13.17
C ARG A 54 10.22 -5.84 12.38
N ALA A 55 9.53 -6.79 13.01
CA ALA A 55 8.45 -7.55 12.37
C ALA A 55 7.27 -6.66 11.93
N GLU A 56 6.94 -5.64 12.73
CA GLU A 56 5.94 -4.64 12.33
C GLU A 56 6.43 -3.78 11.16
N CYS A 57 7.70 -3.36 11.14
CA CYS A 57 8.30 -2.63 10.02
C CYS A 57 8.25 -3.46 8.73
N ASP A 58 8.59 -4.76 8.78
CA ASP A 58 8.55 -5.67 7.63
C ASP A 58 7.12 -5.85 7.09
N THR A 59 6.17 -6.10 7.99
CA THR A 59 4.75 -6.23 7.63
C THR A 59 4.23 -4.96 6.97
N ARG A 60 4.58 -3.78 7.50
CA ARG A 60 4.18 -2.49 6.93
C ARG A 60 4.75 -2.26 5.54
N ARG A 61 6.03 -2.57 5.33
CA ARG A 61 6.68 -2.50 4.01
C ARG A 61 5.91 -3.35 2.99
N ASP A 62 5.61 -4.60 3.35
CA ASP A 62 4.92 -5.53 2.46
C ASP A 62 3.48 -5.08 2.18
N CYS A 63 2.79 -4.52 3.18
CA CYS A 63 1.46 -3.93 2.99
C CYS A 63 1.49 -2.73 2.04
N VAL A 64 2.49 -1.85 2.14
CA VAL A 64 2.65 -0.72 1.20
C VAL A 64 2.84 -1.24 -0.22
N ALA A 65 3.70 -2.25 -0.43
CA ALA A 65 3.90 -2.85 -1.74
C ALA A 65 2.61 -3.46 -2.31
N LYS A 66 1.90 -4.26 -1.50
CA LYS A 66 0.60 -4.84 -1.88
C LYS A 66 -0.43 -3.77 -2.22
N LEU A 67 -0.49 -2.69 -1.45
CA LEU A 67 -1.41 -1.57 -1.68
C LEU A 67 -1.10 -0.87 -2.99
N VAL A 68 0.17 -0.54 -3.27
CA VAL A 68 0.59 0.10 -4.53
C VAL A 68 0.20 -0.77 -5.72
N TYR A 69 0.49 -2.07 -5.65
CA TYR A 69 0.10 -3.01 -6.71
C TYR A 69 -1.42 -3.08 -6.91
N ALA A 70 -2.19 -3.22 -5.82
CA ALA A 70 -3.65 -3.26 -5.89
C ALA A 70 -4.23 -1.98 -6.52
N ARG A 71 -3.73 -0.80 -6.11
CA ARG A 71 -4.17 0.49 -6.68
C ARG A 71 -3.82 0.64 -8.15
N LEU A 72 -2.64 0.17 -8.56
CA LEU A 72 -2.25 0.16 -9.97
C LEU A 72 -3.16 -0.74 -10.79
N PHE A 73 -3.48 -1.93 -10.28
CA PHE A 73 -4.40 -2.86 -10.94
C PHE A 73 -5.80 -2.28 -11.08
N ASP A 74 -6.37 -1.73 -10.01
CA ASP A 74 -7.68 -1.05 -10.04
C ASP A 74 -7.69 0.09 -11.07
N TRP A 75 -6.63 0.89 -11.10
CA TRP A 75 -6.49 1.98 -12.07
C TRP A 75 -6.43 1.46 -13.51
N LEU A 76 -5.67 0.40 -13.77
CA LEU A 76 -5.57 -0.21 -15.09
C LEU A 76 -6.94 -0.72 -15.56
N VAL A 77 -7.68 -1.42 -14.70
CA VAL A 77 -9.06 -1.88 -15.00
C VAL A 77 -9.97 -0.68 -15.31
N SER A 78 -9.87 0.39 -14.52
CA SER A 78 -10.64 1.61 -14.74
C SER A 78 -10.33 2.27 -16.10
N VAL A 79 -9.06 2.35 -16.50
CA VAL A 79 -8.62 2.91 -17.79
C VAL A 79 -9.12 2.06 -18.97
N ILE A 80 -9.06 0.74 -18.86
CA ILE A 80 -9.59 -0.15 -19.91
C ILE A 80 -11.10 0.03 -20.02
N ASN A 81 -11.81 0.00 -18.90
CA ASN A 81 -13.26 0.16 -18.88
C ASN A 81 -13.69 1.50 -19.44
N SER A 82 -13.00 2.61 -19.13
CA SER A 82 -13.34 3.92 -19.70
C SER A 82 -13.14 3.98 -21.21
N SER A 83 -12.29 3.12 -21.79
CA SER A 83 -12.00 3.07 -23.22
C SER A 83 -12.98 2.21 -24.02
N ILE A 84 -13.65 1.25 -23.38
CA ILE A 84 -14.52 0.27 -24.05
C ILE A 84 -15.99 0.32 -23.61
N CYS A 85 -16.31 1.04 -22.53
CA CYS A 85 -17.67 1.12 -22.02
C CYS A 85 -18.55 1.90 -23.00
N ALA A 86 -19.69 1.32 -23.38
CA ALA A 86 -20.73 2.06 -24.06
C ALA A 86 -21.62 2.78 -23.04
N ASP A 87 -22.49 3.68 -23.51
CA ASP A 87 -23.44 4.37 -22.66
C ASP A 87 -24.26 3.34 -21.83
N PRO A 88 -24.26 3.40 -20.49
CA PRO A 88 -25.05 2.50 -19.65
C PRO A 88 -26.54 2.51 -19.98
N ALA A 89 -27.06 3.61 -20.52
CA ALA A 89 -28.46 3.72 -20.95
C ALA A 89 -28.75 2.94 -22.24
N SER A 90 -27.72 2.48 -22.96
CA SER A 90 -27.85 1.74 -24.22
C SER A 90 -28.00 0.22 -24.05
N TRP A 91 -27.80 -0.31 -22.83
CA TRP A 91 -27.80 -1.76 -22.58
C TRP A 91 -29.02 -2.20 -21.78
N THR A 92 -29.78 -3.14 -22.33
CA THR A 92 -30.90 -3.81 -21.65
C THR A 92 -30.56 -5.23 -21.16
N THR A 93 -29.55 -5.86 -21.75
CA THR A 93 -29.07 -7.22 -21.44
C THR A 93 -27.56 -7.33 -21.72
N PHE A 94 -26.81 -8.14 -20.97
CA PHE A 94 -25.39 -8.43 -21.25
C PHE A 94 -25.06 -9.93 -21.08
N ILE A 95 -24.01 -10.39 -21.78
CA ILE A 95 -23.44 -11.73 -21.62
C ILE A 95 -22.01 -11.56 -21.06
N GLY A 96 -21.77 -12.09 -19.87
CA GLY A 96 -20.46 -12.06 -19.21
C GLY A 96 -19.73 -13.40 -19.31
N LEU A 97 -18.41 -13.36 -19.49
CA LEU A 97 -17.53 -14.52 -19.39
C LEU A 97 -16.70 -14.39 -18.12
N LEU A 98 -16.67 -15.44 -17.30
CA LEU A 98 -15.89 -15.50 -16.07
C LEU A 98 -14.76 -16.51 -16.24
N ASP A 99 -13.53 -16.01 -16.28
CA ASP A 99 -12.31 -16.82 -16.24
C ASP A 99 -11.69 -16.72 -14.84
N VAL A 100 -11.46 -17.86 -14.21
CA VAL A 100 -10.90 -17.97 -12.85
C VAL A 100 -9.82 -19.03 -12.85
N TYR A 101 -8.78 -18.79 -12.04
CA TYR A 101 -7.66 -19.71 -11.94
C TYR A 101 -8.10 -21.10 -11.44
N GLY A 102 -7.44 -22.14 -11.94
CA GLY A 102 -7.72 -23.54 -11.58
C GLY A 102 -7.08 -23.98 -10.25
N PHE A 103 -7.21 -25.27 -9.92
CA PHE A 103 -6.68 -25.82 -8.67
C PHE A 103 -5.14 -25.80 -8.64
N GLU A 104 -4.58 -25.31 -7.53
CA GLU A 104 -3.17 -25.45 -7.17
C GLU A 104 -2.98 -26.78 -6.42
N SER A 105 -2.00 -27.60 -6.83
CA SER A 105 -1.67 -28.93 -6.25
C SER A 105 -0.37 -28.92 -5.47
#